data_AF-A0A937PEK4-F1
#
_entry.id   AF-A0A937PEK4-F1
#
_cell.length_a   1.000
_cell.length_b   1.000
_cell.length_c   1.000
_cell.angle_alpha   90.00
_cell.angle_beta   90.00
_cell.angle_gamma   90.00
#
_symmetry.space_group_name_H-M   'P 1'
#
loop_
_entity.id
_entity.type
_entity.pdbx_description
1 polymer ?
#
loop_
_entity_poly.entity_id
_entity_poly.type
_entity_poly.pdbx_seq_one_letter_code
_entity_poly.pdbx_strand_id
1 'polypeptide(L)'
;MNNFFQFLLHFIFIATFLFVFIIAIIILKPFRLHRKRKISTISLKISYLLYLAFFLGFVYLVLFFTDNEVSTEEVMENGTSVIYYIIVLIAFFLPNIGIMIRRKFKEKRGIYNYSVTVMNLLVILALIFMISQIEWSFT
;
A
#
# COMPACT_ATOMS: atom_id res chain seq x y z
N MET A 1 -2.45 17.47 -23.08
CA MET A 1 -3.26 16.30 -23.51
C MET A 1 -4.71 16.73 -23.58
N ASN A 2 -5.51 16.29 -24.56
CA ASN A 2 -6.94 16.58 -24.57
C ASN A 2 -7.58 16.09 -23.25
N ASN A 3 -8.42 16.91 -22.62
CA ASN A 3 -9.09 16.60 -21.35
C ASN A 3 -9.74 15.21 -21.33
N PHE A 4 -10.22 14.75 -22.50
CA PHE A 4 -10.74 13.40 -22.69
C PHE A 4 -9.71 12.28 -22.42
N PHE A 5 -8.46 12.40 -22.90
CA PHE A 5 -7.42 11.41 -22.65
C PHE A 5 -6.99 11.39 -21.18
N GLN A 6 -6.92 12.56 -20.53
CA GLN A 6 -6.65 12.64 -19.10
C GLN A 6 -7.75 11.94 -18.31
N PHE A 7 -9.02 12.23 -18.60
CA PHE A 7 -10.17 11.55 -17.99
C PHE A 7 -10.12 10.03 -18.21
N LEU A 8 -9.86 9.59 -19.45
CA LEU A 8 -9.78 8.17 -19.79
C LEU A 8 -8.66 7.46 -18.99
N LEU A 9 -7.50 8.08 -18.86
CA LEU A 9 -6.39 7.53 -18.06
C LEU A 9 -6.75 7.43 -16.58
N HIS A 10 -7.34 8.47 -15.99
CA HIS A 10 -7.80 8.41 -14.59
C HIS A 10 -8.79 7.26 -14.39
N PHE A 11 -9.75 7.12 -15.31
CA PHE A 11 -10.75 6.04 -15.25
C PHE A 11 -10.11 4.65 -15.34
N ILE A 12 -9.19 4.43 -16.29
CA ILE A 12 -8.51 3.15 -16.47
C ILE A 12 -7.69 2.80 -15.22
N PHE A 13 -6.92 3.75 -14.67
CA PHE A 13 -6.12 3.49 -13.47
C PHE A 13 -6.97 3.22 -12.23
N ILE A 14 -8.05 3.97 -12.02
CA ILE A 14 -9.01 3.70 -10.94
C ILE A 14 -9.59 2.31 -11.09
N ALA A 15 -10.03 1.93 -12.30
CA ALA A 15 -10.56 0.60 -12.57
C ALA A 15 -9.52 -0.50 -12.30
N THR A 16 -8.27 -0.30 -12.71
CA THR A 16 -7.17 -1.23 -12.44
C THR A 16 -6.87 -1.37 -10.95
N PHE A 17 -6.74 -0.26 -10.20
CA PHE A 17 -6.47 -0.31 -8.76
C PHE A 17 -7.62 -0.95 -7.99
N LEU A 18 -8.86 -0.63 -8.36
CA LEU A 18 -10.04 -1.26 -7.79
C LEU A 18 -10.07 -2.76 -8.10
N PHE A 19 -9.69 -3.16 -9.31
CA PHE A 19 -9.57 -4.56 -9.70
C PHE A 19 -8.51 -5.31 -8.88
N VAL A 20 -7.31 -4.72 -8.71
CA VAL A 20 -6.25 -5.30 -7.86
C VAL A 20 -6.73 -5.45 -6.42
N PHE A 21 -7.43 -4.44 -5.89
CA PHE A 21 -7.98 -4.47 -4.54
C PHE A 21 -9.04 -5.58 -4.36
N ILE A 22 -9.95 -5.73 -5.33
CA ILE A 22 -10.96 -6.80 -5.33
C ILE A 22 -10.29 -8.18 -5.38
N ILE A 23 -9.30 -8.38 -6.26
CA ILE A 23 -8.54 -9.63 -6.31
C ILE A 23 -7.90 -9.93 -4.96
N ALA A 24 -7.29 -8.94 -4.31
CA ALA A 24 -6.69 -9.12 -2.99
C ALA A 24 -7.73 -9.58 -1.96
N ILE A 25 -8.93 -8.97 -1.94
CA ILE A 25 -10.05 -9.40 -1.09
C ILE A 25 -10.43 -10.87 -1.37
N ILE A 26 -10.57 -11.25 -2.64
CA ILE A 26 -10.94 -12.61 -3.04
C ILE A 26 -9.88 -13.62 -2.62
N ILE A 27 -8.59 -13.31 -2.81
CA ILE A 27 -7.47 -14.19 -2.45
C ILE A 27 -7.36 -14.34 -0.92
N LEU A 28 -7.47 -13.23 -0.17
CA LEU A 28 -7.32 -13.24 1.28
C LEU A 28 -8.52 -13.85 2.00
N LYS A 29 -9.71 -13.79 1.39
CA LYS A 29 -11.00 -14.17 2.01
C LYS A 29 -11.08 -13.64 3.44
N PRO A 30 -11.10 -12.32 3.66
CA PRO A 30 -11.01 -11.71 4.99
C PRO A 30 -12.09 -12.24 5.93
N PHE A 31 -13.29 -12.50 5.40
CA PHE A 31 -14.46 -12.93 6.16
C PHE A 31 -14.51 -14.43 6.48
N ARG A 32 -13.54 -15.24 6.02
CA ARG A 32 -13.51 -16.68 6.34
C ARG A 32 -13.02 -16.89 7.78
N LEU A 33 -13.99 -16.96 8.70
CA LEU A 33 -13.77 -17.06 10.14
C LEU A 33 -13.19 -18.44 10.54
N HIS A 34 -12.00 -18.46 11.15
CA HIS A 34 -11.43 -19.69 11.72
C HIS A 34 -11.93 -19.93 13.15
N ARG A 35 -12.61 -21.06 13.38
CA ARG A 35 -13.34 -21.40 14.62
C ARG A 35 -12.48 -21.42 15.91
N LYS A 36 -11.18 -21.75 15.83
CA LYS A 36 -10.28 -21.87 17.00
C LYS A 36 -9.49 -20.60 17.38
N ARG A 37 -9.23 -19.65 16.47
CA ARG A 37 -8.40 -18.45 16.73
C ARG A 37 -8.87 -17.26 15.88
N LYS A 38 -10.01 -16.69 16.30
CA LYS A 38 -10.80 -15.73 15.54
C LYS A 38 -10.10 -14.36 15.39
N ILE A 39 -9.63 -13.77 16.49
CA ILE A 39 -9.25 -12.35 16.53
C ILE A 39 -7.91 -12.08 15.82
N SER A 40 -6.85 -12.81 16.16
CA SER A 40 -5.50 -12.59 15.59
C SER A 40 -5.42 -12.82 14.07
N THR A 41 -6.16 -13.79 13.54
CA THR A 41 -6.14 -14.09 12.09
C THR A 41 -6.94 -13.05 11.29
N ILE A 42 -8.03 -12.55 11.86
CA ILE A 42 -8.87 -11.52 11.22
C ILE A 42 -8.14 -10.17 11.25
N SER A 43 -7.55 -9.80 12.39
CA SER A 43 -6.78 -8.55 12.54
C SER A 43 -5.64 -8.47 11.50
N LEU A 44 -4.90 -9.56 11.29
CA LEU A 44 -3.88 -9.63 10.24
C LEU A 44 -4.45 -9.31 8.84
N LYS A 45 -5.55 -9.98 8.45
CA LYS A 45 -6.15 -9.80 7.12
C LYS A 45 -6.72 -8.39 6.93
N ILE A 46 -7.39 -7.85 7.95
CA ILE A 46 -7.95 -6.50 7.91
C ILE A 46 -6.82 -5.48 7.84
N SER A 47 -5.79 -5.58 8.68
CA SER A 47 -4.65 -4.66 8.66
C SER A 47 -3.93 -4.64 7.32
N TYR A 48 -3.82 -5.80 6.66
CA TYR A 48 -3.24 -5.87 5.33
C TYR A 48 -4.13 -5.25 4.25
N LEU A 49 -5.44 -5.51 4.27
CA LEU A 49 -6.36 -4.88 3.31
C LEU A 49 -6.38 -3.37 3.47
N LEU A 50 -6.35 -2.89 4.71
CA LEU A 50 -6.26 -1.47 5.02
C LEU A 50 -4.93 -0.90 4.50
N TYR A 51 -3.81 -1.56 4.77
CA TYR A 51 -2.51 -1.19 4.20
C TYR A 51 -2.57 -1.11 2.67
N LEU A 52 -3.11 -2.12 2.00
CA LEU A 52 -3.18 -2.17 0.54
C LEU A 52 -4.04 -1.04 -0.02
N ALA A 53 -5.15 -0.68 0.64
CA ALA A 53 -5.99 0.44 0.24
C ALA A 53 -5.23 1.77 0.33
N PHE A 54 -4.51 2.00 1.44
CA PHE A 54 -3.68 3.21 1.60
C PHE A 54 -2.51 3.24 0.60
N PHE A 55 -1.89 2.10 0.31
CA PHE A 55 -0.81 2.00 -0.66
C PHE A 55 -1.31 2.30 -2.09
N LEU A 56 -2.43 1.71 -2.51
CA LEU A 56 -3.03 2.00 -3.82
C LEU A 56 -3.50 3.46 -3.93
N GLY A 57 -4.10 4.00 -2.86
CA GLY A 57 -4.47 5.41 -2.77
C GLY A 57 -3.26 6.33 -2.88
N PHE A 58 -2.17 6.02 -2.19
CA PHE A 58 -0.91 6.75 -2.28
C PHE A 58 -0.35 6.74 -3.71
N VAL A 59 -0.24 5.58 -4.34
CA VAL A 59 0.25 5.46 -5.73
C VAL A 59 -0.64 6.23 -6.69
N TYR A 60 -1.96 6.19 -6.49
CA TYR A 60 -2.90 6.99 -7.27
C TYR A 60 -2.66 8.50 -7.11
N LEU A 61 -2.51 8.98 -5.88
CA LEU A 61 -2.21 10.39 -5.62
C LEU A 61 -0.89 10.79 -6.29
N VAL A 62 0.16 9.99 -6.12
CA VAL A 62 1.48 10.29 -6.69
C VAL A 62 1.45 10.34 -8.22
N LEU A 63 0.72 9.44 -8.89
CA LEU A 63 0.69 9.36 -10.35
C LEU A 63 -0.09 10.50 -11.02
N PHE A 64 -1.09 11.07 -10.33
CA PHE A 64 -2.03 12.01 -10.94
C PHE A 64 -1.99 13.42 -10.35
N PHE A 65 -1.48 13.59 -9.13
CA PHE A 65 -1.55 14.85 -8.37
C PHE A 65 -0.18 15.37 -7.89
N THR A 66 0.91 14.65 -8.19
CA THR A 66 2.27 15.22 -8.04
C THR A 66 2.52 16.18 -9.19
N ASP A 67 3.01 17.39 -8.90
CA ASP A 67 3.44 18.30 -9.96
C ASP A 67 4.55 17.65 -10.79
N ASN A 68 4.32 17.53 -12.09
CA ASN A 68 5.23 16.90 -13.04
C ASN A 68 6.51 17.73 -13.29
N GLU A 69 6.71 18.83 -12.57
CA GLU A 69 7.90 19.68 -12.69
C GLU A 69 9.14 19.08 -12.02
N VAL A 70 8.98 18.06 -11.16
CA VAL A 70 10.16 17.38 -10.62
C VAL A 70 10.67 16.37 -11.65
N SER A 71 11.54 16.85 -12.53
CA SER A 71 12.32 16.02 -13.42
C SER A 71 13.00 14.89 -12.62
N THR A 72 12.97 13.66 -13.14
CA THR A 72 13.60 12.49 -12.51
C THR A 72 15.08 12.72 -12.15
N GLU A 73 15.72 13.71 -12.77
CA GLU A 73 17.09 14.15 -12.53
C GLU A 73 17.24 14.95 -11.21
N GLU A 74 16.32 15.86 -10.88
CA GLU A 74 16.34 16.58 -9.58
C GLU A 74 15.97 15.67 -8.40
N VAL A 75 15.15 14.64 -8.64
CA VAL A 75 14.83 13.60 -7.66
C VAL A 75 16.06 12.74 -7.33
N MET A 76 17.14 12.74 -8.11
CA MET A 76 18.34 11.98 -7.73
C MET A 76 19.40 12.81 -7.02
N GLU A 77 19.33 14.15 -7.10
CA GLU A 77 20.36 15.04 -6.57
C GLU A 77 20.17 15.39 -5.08
N ASN A 78 18.93 15.37 -4.58
CA ASN A 78 18.61 15.59 -3.16
C ASN A 78 18.56 14.28 -2.39
N GLY A 79 19.50 13.99 -1.48
CA GLY A 79 19.52 12.73 -0.70
C GLY A 79 18.22 12.37 0.05
N THR A 80 17.32 13.32 0.28
CA THR A 80 15.99 13.13 0.89
C THR A 80 15.02 12.34 0.00
N SER A 81 15.05 12.52 -1.32
CA SER A 81 14.18 11.78 -2.26
C SER A 81 14.53 10.30 -2.35
N VAL A 82 15.83 9.96 -2.25
CA VAL A 82 16.30 8.57 -2.19
C VAL A 82 15.71 7.85 -0.99
N ILE A 83 15.65 8.51 0.16
CA ILE A 83 15.05 7.97 1.39
C ILE A 83 13.55 7.70 1.18
N TYR A 84 12.81 8.64 0.57
CA TYR A 84 11.39 8.43 0.27
C TYR A 84 11.18 7.25 -0.69
N TYR A 85 11.99 7.13 -1.75
CA TYR A 85 11.92 5.99 -2.66
C TYR A 85 12.17 4.66 -1.95
N ILE A 86 13.19 4.58 -1.08
CA ILE A 86 13.47 3.40 -0.27
C ILE A 86 12.30 3.05 0.64
N ILE A 87 11.67 4.05 1.28
CA ILE A 87 10.51 3.82 2.14
C ILE A 87 9.33 3.28 1.31
N VAL A 88 9.08 3.79 0.10
CA VAL A 88 8.03 3.26 -0.80
C VAL A 88 8.34 1.82 -1.22
N LEU A 89 9.59 1.50 -1.53
CA LEU A 89 10.00 0.11 -1.83
C LEU A 89 9.79 -0.82 -0.63
N ILE A 90 10.19 -0.38 0.57
CA ILE A 90 9.96 -1.15 1.79
C ILE A 90 8.46 -1.32 2.04
N ALA A 91 7.68 -0.24 1.87
CA ALA A 91 6.23 -0.28 1.98
C ALA A 91 5.63 -1.30 1.01
N PHE A 92 6.11 -1.35 -0.24
CA PHE A 92 5.67 -2.33 -1.23
C PHE A 92 6.06 -3.76 -0.84
N PHE A 93 7.33 -4.05 -0.54
CA PHE A 93 7.78 -5.43 -0.36
C PHE A 93 7.43 -6.02 1.01
N LEU A 94 7.58 -5.24 2.09
CA LEU A 94 7.57 -5.76 3.46
C LEU A 94 6.21 -6.39 3.85
N PRO A 95 5.05 -5.74 3.65
CA PRO A 95 3.74 -6.31 3.95
C PRO A 95 3.39 -7.52 3.06
N ASN A 96 3.75 -7.45 1.77
CA ASN A 96 3.50 -8.52 0.79
C ASN A 96 4.27 -9.80 1.16
N ILE A 97 5.57 -9.66 1.41
CA ILE A 97 6.44 -10.77 1.85
C ILE A 97 5.99 -11.28 3.23
N GLY A 98 5.61 -10.39 4.14
CA GLY A 98 5.10 -10.74 5.48
C GLY A 98 3.90 -11.69 5.44
N ILE A 99 2.99 -11.52 4.48
CA ILE A 99 1.87 -12.45 4.29
C ILE A 99 2.33 -13.79 3.69
N MET A 100 3.26 -13.79 2.74
CA MET A 100 3.76 -15.00 2.11
C MET A 100 4.49 -15.91 3.11
N ILE A 101 5.37 -15.32 3.94
CA ILE A 101 6.21 -16.03 4.91
C ILE A 101 5.40 -16.66 6.05
N ARG A 102 4.18 -16.17 6.33
CA ARG A 102 3.27 -16.74 7.34
C ARG A 102 3.12 -18.26 7.23
N ARG A 103 3.22 -18.82 6.02
CA ARG A 103 3.08 -20.27 5.77
C ARG A 103 4.19 -21.10 6.44
N LYS A 104 5.39 -20.53 6.64
CA LYS A 104 6.56 -21.22 7.20
C LYS A 104 6.53 -21.30 8.74
N PHE A 105 5.97 -20.31 9.41
CA PHE A 105 5.90 -20.29 10.88
C PHE A 105 4.61 -20.97 11.36
N LYS A 106 4.71 -22.23 11.81
CA LYS A 106 3.55 -23.01 12.32
C LYS A 106 3.39 -22.96 13.85
N GLU A 107 4.48 -22.92 14.60
CA GLU A 107 4.46 -23.02 16.07
C GLU A 107 4.12 -21.70 16.75
N LYS A 108 4.77 -20.59 16.39
CA LYS A 108 4.55 -19.25 16.99
C LYS A 108 3.63 -18.34 16.15
N ARG A 109 2.59 -18.90 15.53
CA ARG A 109 1.66 -18.18 14.63
C ARG A 109 0.98 -16.96 15.25
N GLY A 110 0.67 -16.97 16.54
CA GLY A 110 0.00 -15.86 17.22
C GLY A 110 0.86 -14.60 17.28
N ILE A 111 2.12 -14.77 17.72
CA ILE A 111 3.11 -13.68 17.81
C ILE A 111 3.39 -13.15 16.40
N TYR A 112 3.62 -14.03 15.42
CA TYR A 112 3.86 -13.64 14.04
C TYR A 112 2.72 -12.78 13.46
N ASN A 113 1.46 -13.19 13.67
CA ASN A 113 0.32 -12.42 13.19
C ASN A 113 0.29 -11.01 13.80
N TYR A 114 0.57 -10.86 15.09
CA TYR A 114 0.59 -9.55 15.75
C TYR A 114 1.74 -8.68 15.22
N SER A 115 2.94 -9.24 15.07
CA SER A 115 4.09 -8.54 14.51
C SER A 115 3.81 -8.01 13.10
N VAL A 116 3.21 -8.83 12.23
CA VAL A 116 2.86 -8.39 10.86
C VAL A 116 1.72 -7.37 10.87
N THR A 117 0.75 -7.47 11.78
CA THR A 117 -0.26 -6.43 11.95
C THR A 117 0.36 -5.10 12.34
N VAL A 118 1.26 -5.08 13.32
CA VAL A 118 1.98 -3.85 13.74
C VAL A 118 2.78 -3.29 12.58
N MET A 119 3.48 -4.15 11.84
CA MET A 119 4.24 -3.75 10.65
C MET A 119 3.36 -3.12 9.57
N ASN A 120 2.19 -3.70 9.27
CA ASN A 120 1.23 -3.10 8.33
C ASN A 120 0.78 -1.71 8.79
N LEU A 121 0.49 -1.53 10.08
CA LEU A 121 0.11 -0.24 10.65
C LEU A 121 1.24 0.80 10.57
N LEU A 122 2.49 0.39 10.84
CA LEU A 122 3.65 1.27 10.68
C LEU A 122 3.80 1.73 9.23
N VAL A 123 3.59 0.84 8.27
CA VAL A 123 3.64 1.21 6.85
C VAL A 123 2.51 2.18 6.49
N ILE A 124 1.29 1.96 6.99
CA ILE A 124 0.18 2.92 6.79
C ILE A 124 0.55 4.29 7.35
N LEU A 125 1.11 4.37 8.56
CA LEU A 125 1.54 5.62 9.16
C LEU A 125 2.64 6.30 8.34
N ALA A 126 3.61 5.54 7.83
CA ALA A 126 4.64 6.06 6.95
C ALA A 126 4.07 6.63 5.63
N LEU A 127 3.09 5.94 5.04
CA LEU A 127 2.40 6.42 3.83
C LEU A 127 1.61 7.70 4.10
N ILE A 128 0.88 7.78 5.22
CA ILE A 128 0.15 9.00 5.61
C ILE A 128 1.12 10.15 5.84
N PHE A 129 2.24 9.89 6.51
CA PHE A 129 3.28 10.89 6.70
C PHE A 129 3.81 11.39 5.36
N MET A 130 4.16 10.49 4.42
CA MET A 130 4.58 10.88 3.08
C MET A 130 3.53 11.71 2.35
N ILE A 131 2.25 11.34 2.48
CA ILE A 131 1.17 12.11 1.87
C ILE A 131 1.14 13.54 2.39
N SER A 132 1.44 13.76 3.67
CA SER A 132 1.51 15.12 4.24
C SER A 132 2.72 15.94 3.80
N GLN A 133 3.77 15.30 3.26
CA GLN A 133 5.01 15.96 2.85
C GLN A 133 5.04 16.32 1.37
N ILE A 134 4.21 15.68 0.54
CA ILE A 134 4.14 15.95 -0.90
C ILE A 134 3.28 17.20 -1.13
N GLU A 135 3.79 18.12 -1.93
CA GLU A 135 3.01 19.26 -2.42
C GLU A 135 2.07 18.76 -3.52
N TRP A 136 0.78 18.78 -3.23
CA TRP A 136 -0.25 18.27 -4.14
C TRP A 136 -0.78 19.39 -5.03
N SER A 137 -0.76 19.16 -6.33
CA SER A 137 -1.38 20.03 -7.33
C SER A 137 -2.74 19.44 -7.74
N PHE A 138 -3.82 20.01 -7.21
CA PHE A 138 -5.20 19.59 -7.49
C PHE A 138 -5.86 20.44 -8.60
N THR A 139 -5.06 20.95 -9.53
CA THR A 139 -5.46 21.92 -10.56
C THR A 139 -5.89 21.22 -11.85
#